data_AF-A0ABD2P7Q8-F1
#
_entry.id   AF-A0ABD2P7Q8-F1
#
_cell.length_a   1.000
_cell.length_b   1.000
_cell.length_c   1.000
_cell.angle_alpha   90.00
_cell.angle_beta   90.00
_cell.angle_gamma   90.00
#
_symmetry.space_group_name_H-M   'P 1'
#
loop_
_entity.id
_entity.type
_entity.pdbx_description
1 polymer ?
#
loop_
_entity_poly.entity_id
_entity_poly.type
_entity_poly.pdbx_seq_one_letter_code
_entity_poly.pdbx_strand_id
1 'polypeptide(L)'
;MLPLKRLTIGNCKKTWVSDVVKRASMDLKNLYWLKVNLNSTSLDLEYRQAKKNYRCLLRETKYEYMENRLNTAHNKNKTVWSIVNEELGKSSSYKNQFSLCIDGVICSEPKMIVSAFGEYFSSVNNKCLHQHFGNNISQCCTSSIMKSCNFFFSGYGR
;
A
#
# COMPACT_ATOMS: atom_id res chain seq x y z
N MET A 1 4.42 8.57 -28.02
CA MET A 1 5.50 8.48 -27.02
C MET A 1 5.00 9.06 -25.71
N LEU A 2 5.09 8.32 -24.59
CA LEU A 2 4.72 8.84 -23.26
C LEU A 2 5.97 9.38 -22.55
N PRO A 3 5.94 10.58 -21.95
CA PRO A 3 7.10 11.17 -21.30
C PRO A 3 7.36 10.48 -19.96
N LEU A 4 8.60 9.99 -19.77
CA LEU A 4 9.05 9.45 -18.50
C LEU A 4 9.23 10.60 -17.50
N LYS A 5 8.30 10.72 -16.54
CA LYS A 5 8.44 11.67 -15.42
C LYS A 5 9.63 11.24 -14.55
N ARG A 6 10.62 12.14 -14.42
CA ARG A 6 11.76 11.95 -13.51
C ARG A 6 11.29 12.21 -12.07
N LEU A 7 11.25 11.17 -11.25
CA LEU A 7 10.97 11.30 -9.82
C LEU A 7 12.22 11.88 -9.14
N THR A 8 12.10 13.09 -8.59
CA THR A 8 13.13 13.68 -7.73
C THR A 8 12.98 13.09 -6.34
N ILE A 9 13.80 12.08 -6.04
CA ILE A 9 13.86 11.46 -4.71
C ILE A 9 14.48 12.50 -3.76
N GLY A 10 13.68 12.98 -2.79
CA GLY A 10 14.16 13.87 -1.74
C GLY A 10 15.31 13.25 -0.94
N ASN A 11 16.15 14.09 -0.32
CA ASN A 11 17.34 13.66 0.42
C ASN A 11 16.96 12.87 1.69
N CYS A 12 16.65 11.59 1.55
CA CYS A 12 16.45 10.66 2.65
C CYS A 12 17.80 10.01 3.00
N LYS A 13 18.26 10.21 4.24
CA LYS A 13 19.44 9.52 4.76
C LYS A 13 19.20 8.01 4.64
N LYS A 14 19.97 7.32 3.81
CA LYS A 14 19.84 5.88 3.57
C LYS A 14 20.35 5.11 4.81
N THR A 15 19.42 4.67 5.65
CA THR A 15 19.70 3.97 6.92
C THR A 15 20.39 2.62 6.74
N TRP A 16 20.28 1.99 5.58
CA TRP A 16 20.89 0.68 5.29
C TRP A 16 22.40 0.73 4.96
N VAL A 17 22.98 1.92 4.80
CA VAL A 17 24.40 2.05 4.43
C VAL A 17 25.28 1.91 5.67
N SER A 18 25.87 0.71 5.83
CA SER A 18 26.77 0.39 6.95
C SER A 18 28.14 1.07 6.82
N ASP A 19 28.89 1.12 7.93
CA ASP A 19 30.25 1.68 7.93
C ASP A 19 31.24 0.85 7.10
N VAL A 20 30.96 -0.44 6.92
CA VAL A 20 31.73 -1.31 6.02
C VAL A 20 31.58 -0.85 4.57
N VAL A 21 30.34 -0.57 4.14
CA VAL A 21 30.07 -0.03 2.79
C VAL A 21 30.72 1.35 2.61
N LYS A 22 30.70 2.20 3.63
CA LYS A 22 31.36 3.52 3.58
C LYS A 22 32.88 3.40 3.41
N ARG A 23 33.53 2.52 4.19
CA ARG A 23 34.97 2.25 4.06
C ARG A 23 35.31 1.72 2.68
N ALA A 24 34.61 0.69 2.21
CA ALA A 24 34.82 0.14 0.87
C ALA A 24 34.60 1.19 -0.25
N SER A 25 33.66 2.12 -0.06
CA SER A 25 33.47 3.25 -0.97
C SER A 25 34.67 4.21 -0.97
N MET A 26 35.26 4.49 0.19
CA MET A 26 36.45 5.32 0.32
C MET A 26 37.67 4.64 -0.31
N ASP A 27 37.87 3.35 -0.03
CA ASP A 27 38.96 2.57 -0.63
C ASP A 27 38.87 2.56 -2.16
N LEU A 28 37.66 2.40 -2.71
CA LEU A 28 37.44 2.45 -4.15
C LEU A 28 37.77 3.83 -4.76
N LYS A 29 37.49 4.92 -4.03
CA LYS A 29 37.86 6.29 -4.47
C LYS A 29 39.37 6.49 -4.42
N ASN A 30 40.03 6.02 -3.37
CA ASN A 30 41.48 6.09 -3.23
C ASN A 30 42.16 5.30 -4.36
N LEU A 31 41.68 4.09 -4.64
CA LEU A 31 42.19 3.24 -5.71
C LEU A 31 41.97 3.85 -7.10
N TYR A 32 40.82 4.50 -7.32
CA TYR A 32 40.58 5.25 -8.56
C TYR A 32 41.57 6.41 -8.71
N TRP A 33 41.81 7.16 -7.63
CA TRP A 33 42.79 8.25 -7.63
C TRP A 33 44.18 7.72 -7.96
N LEU A 34 44.62 6.63 -7.32
CA LEU A 34 45.92 6.00 -7.62
C LEU A 34 46.02 5.54 -9.07
N LYS A 35 44.98 4.87 -9.59
CA LYS A 35 44.91 4.44 -11.00
C LYS A 35 45.13 5.62 -11.96
N VAL A 36 44.44 6.73 -11.74
CA VAL A 36 44.48 7.91 -12.62
C VAL A 36 45.86 8.59 -12.59
N ASN A 37 46.52 8.64 -11.44
CA ASN A 37 47.78 9.35 -11.30
C ASN A 37 49.01 8.51 -11.68
N LEU A 38 48.96 7.18 -11.52
CA LEU A 38 50.12 6.31 -11.70
C LEU A 38 50.11 5.55 -13.04
N ASN A 39 48.99 5.54 -13.79
CA ASN A 39 48.84 4.91 -15.12
C ASN A 39 49.43 3.49 -15.24
N SER A 40 49.33 2.68 -14.18
CA SER A 40 49.76 1.29 -14.20
C SER A 40 48.62 0.34 -14.61
N THR A 41 48.93 -0.62 -15.49
CA THR A 41 48.01 -1.70 -15.89
C THR A 41 47.58 -2.56 -14.70
N SER A 42 48.45 -2.77 -13.71
CA SER A 42 48.11 -3.55 -12.51
C SER A 42 47.01 -2.88 -11.68
N LEU A 43 47.08 -1.56 -11.53
CA LEU A 43 46.08 -0.77 -10.79
C LEU A 43 44.72 -0.73 -11.50
N ASP A 44 44.69 -0.82 -12.83
CA ASP A 44 43.42 -0.93 -13.55
C ASP A 44 42.71 -2.26 -13.26
N LEU A 45 43.46 -3.36 -13.22
CA LEU A 45 42.91 -4.67 -12.88
C LEU A 45 42.41 -4.70 -11.43
N GLU A 46 43.20 -4.19 -10.49
CA GLU A 46 42.80 -4.09 -9.08
C GLU A 46 41.55 -3.21 -8.92
N TYR A 47 41.49 -2.06 -9.57
CA TYR A 47 40.33 -1.18 -9.53
C TYR A 47 39.06 -1.87 -10.06
N ARG A 48 39.15 -2.59 -11.19
CA ARG A 48 38.02 -3.35 -11.74
C ARG A 48 37.54 -4.41 -10.76
N GLN A 49 38.45 -5.14 -10.13
CA GLN A 49 38.12 -6.15 -9.15
C GLN A 49 37.50 -5.55 -7.89
N ALA A 50 38.09 -4.49 -7.33
CA ALA A 50 37.56 -3.78 -6.16
C ALA A 50 36.16 -3.21 -6.45
N LYS A 51 35.95 -2.66 -7.65
CA LYS A 51 34.63 -2.16 -8.10
C LYS A 51 33.59 -3.26 -8.18
N LYS A 52 33.97 -4.46 -8.66
CA LYS A 52 33.10 -5.64 -8.67
C LYS A 52 32.73 -6.06 -7.25
N ASN A 53 33.73 -6.22 -6.38
CA ASN A 53 33.53 -6.60 -4.98
C ASN A 53 32.63 -5.60 -4.24
N TYR A 54 32.86 -4.29 -4.44
CA TYR A 54 32.04 -3.24 -3.86
C TYR A 54 30.57 -3.33 -4.31
N ARG A 55 30.31 -3.67 -5.58
CA ARG A 55 28.94 -3.87 -6.08
C ARG A 55 28.26 -5.08 -5.46
N CYS A 56 29.00 -6.18 -5.24
CA CYS A 56 28.49 -7.34 -4.52
C CYS A 56 28.14 -6.97 -3.08
N LEU A 57 29.08 -6.36 -2.36
CA LEU A 57 28.88 -5.88 -1.00
C LEU A 57 27.65 -4.98 -0.88
N LEU A 58 27.48 -4.02 -1.79
CA LEU A 58 26.33 -3.12 -1.77
C LEU A 58 25.00 -3.87 -1.92
N ARG A 59 24.97 -4.91 -2.76
CA ARG A 59 23.79 -5.74 -2.99
C ARG A 59 23.47 -6.58 -1.77
N GLU A 60 24.48 -7.25 -1.22
CA GLU A 60 24.37 -8.12 -0.03
C GLU A 60 23.92 -7.31 1.18
N THR A 61 24.59 -6.20 1.49
CA THR A 61 24.20 -5.35 2.63
C THR A 61 22.78 -4.80 2.48
N LYS A 62 22.37 -4.40 1.26
CA LYS A 62 20.99 -3.94 1.03
C LYS A 62 20.00 -5.09 1.21
N TYR A 63 20.31 -6.27 0.70
CA TYR A 63 19.47 -7.46 0.83
C TYR A 63 19.26 -7.84 2.31
N GLU A 64 20.35 -8.02 3.06
CA GLU A 64 20.32 -8.36 4.48
C GLU A 64 19.52 -7.36 5.30
N TYR A 65 19.69 -6.06 5.03
CA TYR A 65 18.91 -5.02 5.69
C TYR A 65 17.40 -5.17 5.45
N MET A 66 17.00 -5.41 4.20
CA MET A 66 15.58 -5.55 3.85
C MET A 66 14.99 -6.84 4.41
N GLU A 67 15.75 -7.94 4.35
CA GLU A 67 15.37 -9.24 4.92
C GLU A 67 15.18 -9.12 6.43
N ASN A 68 16.11 -8.48 7.14
CA ASN A 68 15.99 -8.23 8.57
C ASN A 68 14.77 -7.37 8.93
N ARG A 69 14.46 -6.32 8.14
CA ARG A 69 13.23 -5.53 8.33
C ARG A 69 11.97 -6.37 8.16
N LEU A 70 11.94 -7.30 7.21
CA LEU A 70 10.78 -8.15 6.96
C LEU A 70 10.62 -9.24 8.01
N ASN A 71 11.73 -9.82 8.49
CA ASN A 71 11.74 -10.88 9.48
C ASN A 71 11.37 -10.38 10.87
N THR A 72 11.78 -9.16 11.23
CA THR A 72 11.46 -8.52 12.51
C THR A 72 10.07 -7.86 12.54
N ALA A 73 9.41 -7.74 11.38
CA ALA A 73 8.13 -7.05 11.29
C ALA A 73 6.96 -7.87 11.86
N HIS A 74 6.18 -7.23 12.74
CA HIS A 74 4.91 -7.79 13.22
C HIS A 74 3.88 -7.95 12.09
N ASN A 75 3.77 -6.96 11.20
CA ASN A 75 2.90 -7.01 10.02
C ASN A 75 3.76 -6.94 8.74
N LYS A 76 4.00 -8.11 8.14
CA LYS A 76 4.83 -8.26 6.94
C LYS A 76 4.24 -7.50 5.75
N ASN A 77 2.95 -7.62 5.48
CA ASN A 77 2.28 -6.95 4.36
C ASN A 77 2.41 -5.44 4.42
N LYS A 78 2.13 -4.85 5.59
CA LYS A 78 2.28 -3.40 5.80
C LYS A 78 3.73 -2.95 5.63
N THR A 79 4.68 -3.76 6.10
CA THR A 79 6.12 -3.46 6.00
C THR A 79 6.60 -3.52 4.56
N VAL A 80 6.18 -4.51 3.77
CA VAL A 80 6.47 -4.57 2.32
C VAL A 80 5.98 -3.30 1.62
N TRP A 81 4.72 -2.90 1.87
CA TRP A 81 4.18 -1.67 1.29
C TRP A 81 4.92 -0.41 1.76
N SER A 82 5.36 -0.37 3.02
CA SER A 82 6.20 0.72 3.53
C SER A 82 7.52 0.82 2.77
N ILE A 83 8.23 -0.31 2.59
CA ILE A 83 9.50 -0.36 1.86
C ILE A 83 9.31 0.11 0.42
N VAL A 84 8.27 -0.36 -0.27
CA VAL A 84 7.95 0.06 -1.65
C VAL A 84 7.68 1.56 -1.71
N ASN A 85 6.91 2.10 -0.78
CA ASN A 85 6.61 3.53 -0.73
C ASN A 85 7.87 4.38 -0.46
N GLU A 86 8.73 3.92 0.46
CA GLU A 86 10.02 4.56 0.76
C GLU A 86 10.96 4.59 -0.46
N GLU A 87 11.12 3.47 -1.18
CA GLU A 87 11.97 3.38 -2.37
C GLU A 87 11.43 4.20 -3.55
N LEU A 88 10.10 4.33 -3.66
CA LEU A 88 9.46 5.19 -4.67
C LEU A 88 9.41 6.67 -4.26
N GLY A 89 9.92 7.04 -3.08
CA GLY A 89 9.85 8.41 -2.56
C GLY A 89 8.43 8.89 -2.28
N LYS A 90 7.47 7.96 -2.15
CA LYS A 90 6.08 8.26 -1.83
C LYS A 90 5.97 8.44 -0.32
N SER A 91 6.17 9.67 0.17
CA SER A 91 5.79 10.00 1.54
C SER A 91 4.28 9.93 1.67
N SER A 92 3.77 9.19 2.65
CA SER A 92 2.35 9.23 3.02
C SER A 92 2.03 10.59 3.64
N SER A 93 1.93 11.64 2.81
CA SER A 93 1.35 12.92 3.19
C SER A 93 -0.16 12.82 3.19
N TYR A 94 -0.71 11.84 3.91
CA TYR A 94 -2.14 11.77 4.17
C TYR A 94 -2.38 12.34 5.56
N LYS A 95 -2.26 13.67 5.68
CA LYS A 95 -3.14 14.40 6.59
C LYS A 95 -4.49 14.48 5.89
N ASN A 96 -5.18 13.35 5.77
CA ASN A 96 -6.55 13.37 5.27
C ASN A 96 -7.41 13.93 6.40
N GLN A 97 -7.47 15.24 6.47
CA GLN A 97 -8.51 15.93 7.21
C GLN A 97 -9.77 15.78 6.35
N PHE A 98 -10.49 14.68 6.55
CA PHE A 98 -11.74 14.44 5.85
C PHE A 98 -12.76 15.45 6.36
N SER A 99 -13.31 16.27 5.47
CA SER A 99 -14.39 17.21 5.75
C SER A 99 -15.60 16.86 4.91
N LEU A 100 -16.75 16.74 5.54
CA LEU A 100 -18.03 16.50 4.87
C LEU A 100 -18.90 17.75 4.99
N CYS A 101 -19.56 18.15 3.90
CA CYS A 101 -20.59 19.18 3.96
C CYS A 101 -21.92 18.51 4.28
N ILE A 102 -22.49 18.81 5.45
CA ILE A 102 -23.81 18.33 5.89
C ILE A 102 -24.67 19.57 6.03
N ASP A 103 -25.75 19.68 5.24
CA ASP A 103 -26.70 20.80 5.27
C ASP A 103 -26.04 22.19 5.18
N GLY A 104 -24.99 22.31 4.37
CA GLY A 104 -24.24 23.56 4.16
C GLY A 104 -23.15 23.84 5.20
N VAL A 105 -23.01 22.99 6.23
CA VAL A 105 -21.98 23.12 7.27
C VAL A 105 -20.83 22.15 7.00
N ILE A 106 -19.59 22.66 7.00
CA ILE A 106 -18.39 21.85 6.83
C ILE A 106 -18.02 21.21 8.18
N CYS A 107 -18.19 19.89 8.26
CA CYS A 107 -17.85 19.08 9.43
C CYS A 107 -16.54 18.32 9.19
N SER A 108 -15.52 18.61 9.98
CA SER A 108 -14.23 17.89 9.95
C SER A 108 -14.01 16.96 11.15
N GLU A 109 -14.93 16.98 12.12
CA GLU A 109 -14.85 16.15 13.33
C GLU A 109 -15.26 14.70 13.02
N PRO A 110 -14.38 13.69 13.22
CA PRO A 110 -14.66 12.31 12.84
C PRO A 110 -15.94 11.73 13.47
N LYS A 111 -16.22 12.07 14.73
CA LYS A 111 -17.43 11.59 15.43
C LYS A 111 -18.71 12.08 14.77
N MET A 112 -18.73 13.35 14.38
CA MET A 112 -19.89 13.96 13.71
C MET A 112 -20.12 13.34 12.34
N ILE A 113 -19.04 13.10 11.58
CA ILE A 113 -19.12 12.44 10.27
C ILE A 113 -19.70 11.02 10.41
N VAL A 114 -19.22 10.24 11.39
CA VAL A 114 -19.74 8.87 11.62
C VAL A 114 -21.21 8.88 12.02
N SER A 115 -21.63 9.80 12.90
CA SER A 115 -23.05 9.92 13.28
C SER A 115 -23.93 10.26 12.07
N ALA A 116 -23.53 11.27 11.29
CA ALA A 116 -24.26 11.69 10.11
C ALA A 116 -24.37 10.58 9.05
N PHE A 117 -23.31 9.78 8.86
CA PHE A 117 -23.35 8.61 8.00
C PHE A 117 -24.36 7.57 8.51
N GLY A 118 -24.34 7.26 9.80
CA GLY A 118 -25.28 6.32 10.42
C GLY A 118 -26.74 6.76 10.29
N GLU A 119 -27.02 8.04 10.55
CA GLU A 119 -28.35 8.64 10.42
C GLU A 119 -28.84 8.66 8.96
N TYR A 120 -27.96 8.97 8.02
CA TYR A 120 -28.29 8.97 6.60
C TYR A 120 -28.70 7.57 6.13
N PHE A 121 -27.87 6.55 6.35
CA PHE A 121 -28.15 5.20 5.85
C PHE A 121 -29.29 4.49 6.60
N SER A 122 -29.50 4.80 7.87
CA SER A 122 -30.68 4.31 8.61
C SER A 122 -31.99 4.92 8.10
N SER A 123 -31.97 6.20 7.68
CA SER A 123 -33.17 6.90 7.19
C SER A 123 -33.43 6.72 5.69
N VAL A 124 -32.40 6.44 4.89
CA VAL A 124 -32.50 6.30 3.42
C VAL A 124 -33.45 5.19 3.01
N ASN A 125 -33.44 4.05 3.71
CA ASN A 125 -34.34 2.94 3.38
C ASN A 125 -35.80 3.35 3.51
N ASN A 126 -36.15 4.06 4.58
CA ASN A 126 -37.52 4.51 4.80
C ASN A 126 -37.93 5.58 3.76
N LYS A 127 -37.03 6.50 3.41
CA LYS A 127 -37.28 7.53 2.39
C LYS A 127 -37.49 6.91 1.00
N CYS A 128 -36.61 6.00 0.58
CA CYS A 128 -36.74 5.31 -0.70
C CYS A 128 -38.01 4.44 -0.75
N LEU A 129 -38.33 3.71 0.32
CA LEU A 129 -39.54 2.88 0.39
C LEU A 129 -40.81 3.72 0.29
N HIS A 130 -40.89 4.85 1.02
CA HIS A 130 -42.04 5.75 0.93
C HIS A 130 -42.15 6.41 -0.45
N GLN A 131 -41.04 6.74 -1.09
CA GLN A 131 -41.04 7.37 -2.42
C GLN A 131 -41.46 6.38 -3.52
N HIS A 132 -41.07 5.11 -3.41
CA HIS A 132 -41.40 4.09 -4.41
C HIS A 132 -42.78 3.44 -4.20
N PHE A 133 -43.19 3.22 -2.95
CA PHE A 133 -44.39 2.45 -2.62
C PHE A 133 -45.48 3.28 -1.93
N GLY A 134 -45.21 4.55 -1.58
CA GLY A 134 -46.18 5.42 -0.90
C GLY A 134 -46.63 4.80 0.43
N ASN A 135 -47.95 4.77 0.66
CA ASN A 135 -48.56 4.13 1.82
C ASN A 135 -48.81 2.62 1.64
N ASN A 136 -48.44 2.03 0.49
CA ASN A 136 -48.70 0.61 0.17
C ASN A 136 -47.54 -0.32 0.57
N ILE A 137 -46.79 0.02 1.61
CA ILE A 137 -45.67 -0.80 2.11
C ILE A 137 -46.18 -2.12 2.73
N SER A 138 -47.45 -2.17 3.15
CA SER A 138 -48.08 -3.36 3.75
C SER A 138 -48.81 -4.27 2.76
N GLN A 139 -48.89 -3.92 1.48
CA GLN A 139 -49.54 -4.79 0.49
C GLN A 139 -48.53 -5.80 -0.04
N CYS A 140 -48.57 -7.00 0.55
CA CYS A 140 -47.82 -8.15 0.08
C CYS A 140 -48.17 -8.42 -1.40
N CYS A 141 -47.21 -8.28 -2.29
CA CYS A 141 -47.36 -8.49 -3.73
C CYS A 141 -47.59 -9.96 -4.12
N THR A 142 -47.68 -10.88 -3.15
CA THR A 142 -48.06 -12.28 -3.34
C THR A 142 -49.37 -12.60 -2.63
N SER A 143 -50.49 -12.03 -3.08
CA SER A 143 -51.77 -12.72 -2.92
C SER A 143 -51.91 -13.76 -4.04
N SER A 144 -51.05 -14.78 -4.01
CA SER A 144 -51.21 -15.95 -4.87
C SER A 144 -52.38 -16.75 -4.32
N ILE A 145 -53.48 -16.75 -5.08
CA ILE A 145 -54.60 -17.68 -4.90
C ILE A 145 -54.02 -19.09 -4.80
N MET A 146 -54.02 -19.69 -3.59
CA MET A 146 -53.62 -21.08 -3.40
C MET A 146 -54.63 -21.97 -4.14
N LYS A 147 -54.25 -22.45 -5.33
CA LYS A 147 -54.87 -23.65 -5.88
C LYS A 147 -54.35 -24.82 -5.06
N SER A 148 -55.25 -25.54 -4.38
CA SER A 148 -54.91 -26.77 -3.68
C SER A 148 -54.41 -27.80 -4.69
N CYS A 149 -53.20 -28.30 -4.48
CA CYS A 149 -52.72 -29.50 -5.14
C CYS A 149 -52.45 -30.54 -4.06
N ASN A 150 -53.30 -31.58 -4.03
CA ASN A 150 -53.14 -32.75 -3.19
C ASN A 150 -51.86 -33.48 -3.57
N PHE A 151 -50.91 -33.58 -2.62
CA PHE A 151 -49.70 -34.37 -2.80
C PHE A 151 -49.89 -35.74 -2.14
N PHE A 152 -50.05 -36.76 -2.98
CA PHE A 152 -50.12 -38.17 -2.63
C PHE A 152 -48.68 -38.67 -2.39
N PHE A 153 -48.32 -39.03 -1.15
CA PHE A 153 -47.08 -39.76 -0.87
C PHE A 153 -47.41 -41.21 -0.54
N SER A 154 -47.19 -42.10 -1.51
CA SER A 154 -47.12 -43.54 -1.26
C SER A 154 -45.76 -43.88 -0.66
N GLY A 155 -45.76 -44.44 0.55
CA GLY A 155 -44.57 -44.91 1.24
C GLY A 155 -43.99 -46.19 0.63
N TYR A 156 -42.66 -46.30 0.68
CA TYR A 156 -41.95 -47.56 0.59
C TYR A 156 -41.02 -47.68 1.80
N GLY A 157 -41.24 -48.72 2.59
CA GLY A 157 -40.43 -49.09 3.75
C GLY A 157 -40.70 -50.55 4.11
N ARG A 158 -39.86 -51.44 3.58
CA ARG A 158 -39.39 -52.67 4.23
C ARG A 158 -37.99 -52.96 3.69
#